data_AF-A0A1L9SFF7-F1
#
_entry.id   AF-A0A1L9SFF7-F1
#
_cell.length_a   1.000
_cell.length_b   1.000
_cell.length_c   1.000
_cell.angle_alpha   90.00
_cell.angle_beta   90.00
_cell.angle_gamma   90.00
#
_symmetry.space_group_name_H-M   'P 1'
#
loop_
_entity.id
_entity.type
_entity.pdbx_description
1 polymer ?
#
loop_
_entity_poly.entity_id
_entity_poly.type
_entity_poly.pdbx_seq_one_letter_code
_entity_poly.pdbx_strand_id
1 'polypeptide(L)'
;MTAHALLSSIFTSLARSPRRWSLTRTLQSDNPLDIHGELHGTATFTLLPPTEDTVSNAHNALTNKQPTEQVQMLYHEEGVMPTTAGLGPMAGLRWTKRYIWRQSEGRISVWFVKVQEKRKEANKDKSADTDVEAEAEAEADYLFHDFEVNTDANLDSSLFVTPPVPPPTLEQTTVITARGNHLCINDMYRTAYAFRVRPETGEVVSWASRHVVKGPKKNQDIVNVYTLLAG
;
A
#
# COMPACT_ATOMS: atom_id res chain seq x y z
N MET A 1 10.52 0.31 -22.96
CA MET A 1 9.25 -0.12 -22.32
C MET A 1 8.29 1.07 -22.32
N THR A 2 7.01 0.90 -22.63
CA THR A 2 6.02 2.01 -22.49
C THR A 2 5.73 2.29 -21.02
N ALA A 3 5.19 3.47 -20.68
CA ALA A 3 4.81 3.79 -19.30
C ALA A 3 3.78 2.79 -18.72
N HIS A 4 2.81 2.38 -19.55
CA HIS A 4 1.83 1.34 -19.21
C HIS A 4 2.50 0.01 -18.88
N ALA A 5 3.39 -0.48 -19.75
CA ALA A 5 4.10 -1.74 -19.54
C ALA A 5 4.98 -1.69 -18.28
N LEU A 6 5.63 -0.54 -18.02
CA LEU A 6 6.44 -0.35 -16.82
C LEU A 6 5.62 -0.42 -15.53
N LEU A 7 4.42 0.19 -15.50
CA LEU A 7 3.54 0.13 -14.34
C LEU A 7 3.01 -1.28 -14.09
N SER A 8 2.64 -2.00 -15.14
CA SER A 8 2.27 -3.41 -15.03
C SER A 8 3.44 -4.24 -14.48
N SER A 9 4.66 -4.03 -14.98
CA SER A 9 5.86 -4.71 -14.47
C SER A 9 6.14 -4.41 -13.00
N ILE A 10 6.01 -3.15 -12.57
CA ILE A 10 6.15 -2.74 -11.16
C ILE A 10 5.10 -3.48 -10.32
N PHE A 11 3.83 -3.42 -10.71
CA PHE A 11 2.71 -4.03 -10.00
C PHE A 11 2.93 -5.53 -9.82
N THR A 12 3.19 -6.27 -10.90
CA THR A 12 3.43 -7.72 -10.84
C THR A 12 4.70 -8.06 -10.06
N SER A 13 5.76 -7.24 -10.15
CA SER A 13 7.02 -7.48 -9.45
C SER A 13 6.88 -7.43 -7.92
N LEU A 14 5.96 -6.62 -7.39
CA LEU A 14 5.75 -6.49 -5.95
C LEU A 14 5.23 -7.80 -5.32
N ALA A 15 4.40 -8.55 -6.05
CA ALA A 15 3.73 -9.77 -5.60
C ALA A 15 4.43 -11.08 -6.03
N ARG A 16 5.64 -11.02 -6.60
CA ARG A 16 6.38 -12.24 -6.95
C ARG A 16 6.72 -13.04 -5.70
N SER A 17 6.13 -14.22 -5.53
CA SER A 17 6.45 -15.12 -4.42
C SER A 17 7.89 -15.65 -4.54
N PRO A 18 8.64 -15.82 -3.42
CA PRO A 18 8.27 -15.58 -2.02
C PRO A 18 8.72 -14.20 -1.49
N ARG A 19 8.51 -13.10 -2.24
CA ARG A 19 8.99 -11.77 -1.80
C ARG A 19 8.27 -11.29 -0.55
N ARG A 20 9.07 -11.10 0.50
CA ARG A 20 8.71 -10.33 1.69
C ARG A 20 9.61 -9.10 1.75
N TRP A 21 9.05 -8.01 2.25
CA TRP A 21 9.75 -6.75 2.41
C TRP A 21 10.00 -6.51 3.90
N SER A 22 11.23 -6.16 4.26
CA SER A 22 11.51 -5.50 5.53
C SER A 22 11.00 -4.07 5.46
N LEU A 23 10.28 -3.61 6.48
CA LEU A 23 9.69 -2.28 6.57
C LEU A 23 10.33 -1.54 7.74
N THR A 24 10.93 -0.38 7.46
CA THR A 24 11.25 0.64 8.46
C THR A 24 10.33 1.83 8.28
N ARG A 25 9.61 2.20 9.33
CA ARG A 25 8.62 3.28 9.35
C ARG A 25 9.07 4.34 10.34
N THR A 26 9.19 5.57 9.89
CA THR A 26 9.44 6.74 10.74
C THR A 26 8.15 7.54 10.88
N LEU A 27 7.72 7.77 12.12
CA LEU A 27 6.52 8.52 12.47
C LEU A 27 6.90 9.85 13.11
N GLN A 28 6.32 10.93 12.58
CA GLN A 28 6.37 12.25 13.18
C GLN A 28 4.95 12.82 13.25
N SER A 29 4.59 13.41 14.40
CA SER A 29 3.35 14.16 14.57
C SER A 29 3.63 15.49 15.27
N ASP A 30 2.73 16.46 15.14
CA ASP A 30 2.75 17.65 15.99
C ASP A 30 2.03 17.40 17.33
N ASN A 31 1.21 16.34 17.41
CA ASN A 31 0.55 15.95 18.65
C ASN A 31 1.50 15.08 19.49
N PRO A 32 1.94 15.55 20.69
CA PRO A 32 2.87 14.79 21.52
C PRO A 32 2.26 13.50 22.09
N LEU A 33 0.94 13.31 22.00
CA LEU A 33 0.25 12.08 22.41
C LEU A 33 0.22 11.00 21.31
N ASP A 34 0.54 11.35 20.07
CA ASP A 34 0.64 10.37 18.99
C ASP A 34 1.93 9.54 19.13
N ILE A 35 2.02 8.44 18.39
CA ILE A 35 3.25 7.64 18.31
C ILE A 35 4.29 8.42 17.47
N HIS A 36 5.53 8.48 17.98
CA HIS A 36 6.67 9.07 17.29
C HIS A 36 7.85 8.10 17.23
N GLY A 37 8.74 8.31 16.27
CA GLY A 37 9.97 7.55 16.13
C GLY A 37 9.86 6.40 15.13
N GLU A 38 10.74 5.42 15.28
CA GLU A 38 10.90 4.33 14.31
C GLU A 38 10.14 3.06 14.73
N LEU A 39 9.44 2.47 13.77
CA LEU A 39 8.81 1.16 13.87
C LEU A 39 9.42 0.25 12.80
N HIS A 40 9.59 -1.02 13.17
CA HIS A 40 10.05 -2.06 12.24
C HIS A 40 8.98 -3.12 12.06
N GLY A 41 8.89 -3.66 10.86
CA GLY A 41 7.92 -4.67 10.50
C GLY A 41 8.24 -5.35 9.18
N THR A 42 7.25 -6.02 8.64
CA THR A 42 7.29 -6.66 7.32
C THR A 42 6.12 -6.22 6.47
N ALA A 43 6.28 -6.32 5.16
CA ALA A 43 5.19 -6.15 4.22
C ALA A 43 5.17 -7.26 3.16
N THR A 44 3.97 -7.61 2.70
CA THR A 44 3.72 -8.62 1.67
C THR A 44 2.70 -8.09 0.66
N PHE A 45 2.74 -8.67 -0.53
CA PHE A 45 1.75 -8.47 -1.58
C PHE A 45 1.25 -9.84 -2.03
N THR A 46 -0.03 -10.13 -1.77
CA THR A 46 -0.66 -11.41 -2.10
C THR A 46 -1.66 -11.19 -3.23
N LEU A 47 -1.50 -11.88 -4.36
CA LEU A 47 -2.48 -11.81 -5.45
C LEU A 47 -3.85 -12.29 -4.96
N LEU A 48 -4.89 -11.53 -5.28
CA LEU A 48 -6.27 -11.88 -4.95
C LEU A 48 -6.97 -12.47 -6.19
N PRO A 49 -7.97 -13.34 -6.01
CA PRO A 49 -8.80 -13.79 -7.11
C PRO A 49 -9.48 -12.61 -7.85
N PRO A 50 -9.81 -12.77 -9.13
CA PRO A 50 -10.67 -11.82 -9.84
C PRO A 50 -12.00 -11.63 -9.11
N THR A 51 -12.49 -10.39 -8.98
CA THR A 51 -13.80 -10.11 -8.39
C THR A 51 -14.94 -10.45 -9.36
N GLU A 52 -16.03 -11.02 -8.84
CA GLU A 52 -17.21 -11.44 -9.62
C GLU A 52 -17.90 -10.30 -10.40
N ASP A 53 -17.63 -9.04 -10.06
CA ASP A 53 -18.07 -7.86 -10.84
C ASP A 53 -17.56 -7.85 -12.29
N THR A 54 -16.51 -8.64 -12.58
CA THR A 54 -16.04 -8.85 -13.97
C THR A 54 -16.89 -9.87 -14.75
N VAL A 55 -17.75 -10.64 -14.08
CA VAL A 55 -18.54 -11.73 -14.67
C VAL A 55 -20.04 -11.41 -14.75
N SER A 56 -20.55 -10.51 -13.90
CA SER A 56 -21.98 -10.19 -13.80
C SER A 56 -22.49 -9.09 -14.75
N ASN A 57 -21.63 -8.48 -15.58
CA ASN A 57 -22.05 -7.56 -16.66
C ASN A 57 -22.72 -8.25 -17.87
N ALA A 58 -23.25 -9.47 -17.71
CA ALA A 58 -24.09 -10.13 -18.71
C ALA A 58 -25.47 -9.45 -18.90
N HIS A 59 -25.85 -8.49 -18.05
CA HIS A 59 -27.06 -7.68 -18.24
C HIS A 59 -26.84 -6.34 -18.95
N ASN A 60 -25.60 -6.03 -19.37
CA ASN A 60 -25.29 -4.83 -20.16
C ASN A 60 -24.72 -5.21 -21.53
N ALA A 61 -25.39 -6.13 -22.23
CA ALA A 61 -25.10 -6.53 -23.61
C ALA A 61 -25.44 -5.44 -24.66
N LEU A 62 -25.43 -4.15 -24.27
CA LEU A 62 -25.57 -3.01 -25.17
C LEU A 62 -24.30 -2.15 -25.29
N THR A 63 -23.25 -2.43 -24.51
CA THR A 63 -21.96 -1.77 -24.69
C THR A 63 -20.92 -2.81 -25.07
N ASN A 64 -20.38 -2.72 -26.28
CA ASN A 64 -19.21 -3.47 -26.78
C ASN A 64 -17.90 -3.13 -26.02
N LYS A 65 -17.95 -3.02 -24.68
CA LYS A 65 -16.76 -2.87 -23.86
C LYS A 65 -16.20 -4.26 -23.57
N GLN A 66 -15.07 -4.55 -24.18
CA GLN A 66 -14.23 -5.70 -23.85
C GLN A 66 -14.03 -5.77 -22.33
N PRO A 67 -14.05 -6.96 -21.71
CA PRO A 67 -13.69 -7.11 -20.30
C PRO A 67 -12.28 -6.56 -20.10
N THR A 68 -12.16 -5.49 -19.33
CA THR A 68 -10.86 -4.95 -18.95
C THR A 68 -10.25 -5.89 -17.92
N GLU A 69 -9.13 -6.55 -18.27
CA GLU A 69 -8.38 -7.38 -17.32
C GLU A 69 -7.96 -6.52 -16.13
N GLN A 70 -8.59 -6.78 -14.98
CA GLN A 70 -8.26 -6.16 -13.71
C GLN A 70 -7.53 -7.18 -12.85
N VAL A 71 -6.33 -6.83 -12.41
CA VAL A 71 -5.54 -7.65 -11.47
C VAL A 71 -5.50 -6.93 -10.13
N GLN A 72 -5.63 -7.65 -9.04
CA GLN A 72 -5.59 -7.06 -7.70
C GLN A 72 -4.73 -7.87 -6.73
N MET A 73 -4.17 -7.18 -5.76
CA MET A 73 -3.37 -7.77 -4.69
C MET A 73 -3.68 -7.13 -3.34
N LEU A 74 -3.66 -7.94 -2.29
CA LEU A 74 -3.67 -7.48 -0.92
C LEU A 74 -2.25 -7.07 -0.53
N TYR A 75 -2.09 -5.78 -0.25
CA TYR A 75 -0.93 -5.24 0.44
C TYR A 75 -1.17 -5.32 1.94
N HIS A 76 -0.30 -6.03 2.66
CA HIS A 76 -0.38 -6.24 4.09
C HIS A 76 0.96 -5.86 4.74
N GLU A 77 0.91 -4.99 5.75
CA GLU A 77 2.01 -4.71 6.65
C GLU A 77 1.70 -5.23 8.04
N GLU A 78 2.73 -5.66 8.75
CA GLU A 78 2.65 -6.01 10.16
C GLU A 78 3.95 -5.74 10.91
N GLY A 79 3.86 -5.58 12.22
CA GLY A 79 5.02 -5.48 13.11
C GLY A 79 4.60 -5.43 14.56
N VAL A 80 5.56 -5.08 15.43
CA VAL A 80 5.35 -4.98 16.87
C VAL A 80 5.81 -3.60 17.35
N MET A 81 5.01 -2.99 18.22
CA MET A 81 5.36 -1.71 18.85
C MET A 81 6.60 -1.89 19.74
N PRO A 82 7.62 -1.01 19.62
CA PRO A 82 8.81 -1.06 20.47
C PRO A 82 8.47 -1.04 21.96
N THR A 83 9.30 -1.69 22.77
CA THR A 83 9.18 -1.70 24.23
C THR A 83 9.87 -0.50 24.91
N THR A 84 10.25 0.52 24.13
CA THR A 84 10.97 1.70 24.65
C THR A 84 10.12 2.50 25.63
N ALA A 85 10.77 3.06 26.66
CA ALA A 85 10.14 3.91 27.66
C ALA A 85 9.40 5.09 27.00
N GLY A 86 8.10 5.24 27.30
CA GLY A 86 7.24 6.28 26.74
C GLY A 86 6.05 5.77 25.90
N LEU A 87 6.09 4.52 25.40
CA LEU A 87 4.96 3.92 24.66
C LEU A 87 3.89 3.29 25.57
N GLY A 88 4.15 3.23 26.88
CA GLY A 88 3.19 2.82 27.90
C GLY A 88 2.48 1.50 27.56
N PRO A 89 1.14 1.43 27.59
CA PRO A 89 0.38 0.20 27.34
C PRO A 89 0.45 -0.28 25.88
N MET A 90 1.02 0.51 24.96
CA MET A 90 1.15 0.13 23.55
C MET A 90 2.38 -0.73 23.28
N ALA A 91 3.34 -0.79 24.22
CA ALA A 91 4.55 -1.58 24.08
C ALA A 91 4.23 -3.07 23.85
N GLY A 92 4.83 -3.67 22.83
CA GLY A 92 4.61 -5.08 22.48
C GLY A 92 3.29 -5.38 21.77
N LEU A 93 2.40 -4.40 21.56
CA LEU A 93 1.21 -4.60 20.74
C LEU A 93 1.59 -4.83 19.28
N ARG A 94 0.90 -5.76 18.62
CA ARG A 94 0.98 -5.92 17.16
C ARG A 94 0.28 -4.76 16.48
N TRP A 95 0.88 -4.24 15.43
CA TRP A 95 0.24 -3.31 14.52
C TRP A 95 0.14 -3.94 13.13
N THR A 96 -0.93 -3.64 12.40
CA THR A 96 -1.14 -4.10 11.03
C THR A 96 -1.74 -3.00 10.18
N LYS A 97 -1.50 -3.06 8.87
CA LYS A 97 -2.09 -2.15 7.87
C LYS A 97 -2.40 -2.92 6.60
N ARG A 98 -3.58 -2.71 6.01
CA ARG A 98 -4.00 -3.43 4.81
C ARG A 98 -4.63 -2.50 3.78
N TYR A 99 -4.29 -2.71 2.52
CA TYR A 99 -4.93 -2.09 1.36
C TYR A 99 -5.06 -3.08 0.22
N ILE A 100 -6.03 -2.88 -0.67
CA ILE A 100 -6.07 -3.58 -1.95
C ILE A 100 -5.51 -2.66 -3.03
N TRP A 101 -4.51 -3.14 -3.75
CA TRP A 101 -3.97 -2.45 -4.92
C TRP A 101 -4.55 -3.11 -6.16
N ARG A 102 -5.13 -2.32 -7.07
CA ARG A 102 -5.71 -2.81 -8.32
C ARG A 102 -4.98 -2.21 -9.50
N GLN A 103 -4.70 -3.02 -10.51
CA GLN A 103 -4.19 -2.59 -11.80
C GLN A 103 -5.24 -2.83 -12.89
N SER A 104 -5.54 -1.81 -13.68
CA SER A 104 -6.38 -1.90 -14.88
C SER A 104 -6.02 -0.77 -15.85
N GLU A 105 -5.98 -1.06 -17.16
CA GLU A 105 -5.71 -0.05 -18.22
C GLU A 105 -4.47 0.85 -17.95
N GLY A 106 -3.41 0.28 -17.35
CA GLY A 106 -2.16 1.01 -17.08
C GLY A 106 -2.21 1.95 -15.88
N ARG A 107 -3.26 1.85 -15.08
CA ARG A 107 -3.45 2.61 -13.84
C ARG A 107 -3.32 1.68 -12.66
N ILE A 108 -2.83 2.21 -11.55
CA ILE A 108 -2.83 1.55 -10.24
C ILE A 108 -3.70 2.38 -9.32
N SER A 109 -4.61 1.73 -8.60
CA SER A 109 -5.48 2.36 -7.59
C SER A 109 -5.32 1.64 -6.25
N VAL A 110 -5.44 2.38 -5.16
CA VAL A 110 -5.31 1.87 -3.79
C VAL A 110 -6.64 2.02 -3.08
N TRP A 111 -7.10 0.94 -2.47
CA TRP A 111 -8.43 0.84 -1.84
C TRP A 111 -8.29 0.46 -0.38
N PHE A 112 -9.11 1.06 0.48
CA PHE A 112 -9.27 0.58 1.85
C PHE A 112 -9.86 -0.82 1.84
N VAL A 113 -9.42 -1.66 2.77
CA VAL A 113 -9.99 -2.99 3.00
C VAL A 113 -11.14 -2.86 3.98
N LYS A 114 -12.26 -3.53 3.72
CA LYS A 114 -13.40 -3.60 4.65
C LYS A 114 -12.92 -4.18 5.97
N VAL A 115 -13.22 -3.47 7.06
CA VAL A 115 -13.00 -4.02 8.40
C VAL A 115 -14.04 -5.10 8.60
N GLN A 116 -13.62 -6.37 8.68
CA GLN A 116 -14.51 -7.42 9.14
C GLN A 116 -14.89 -7.09 10.58
N GLU A 117 -16.12 -6.63 10.82
CA GLU A 117 -16.65 -6.61 12.16
C GLU A 117 -16.56 -8.03 12.68
N LYS A 118 -15.77 -8.27 13.74
CA LYS A 118 -15.74 -9.58 14.41
C LYS A 118 -17.20 -9.97 14.60
N ARG A 119 -17.65 -11.03 13.91
CA ARG A 119 -18.97 -11.64 14.12
C ARG A 119 -19.19 -11.69 15.62
N LYS A 120 -20.04 -10.81 16.15
CA LYS A 120 -20.47 -10.84 17.56
C LYS A 120 -21.41 -12.01 17.69
N GLU A 121 -20.85 -13.21 17.66
CA GLU A 121 -21.44 -14.49 18.03
C GLU A 121 -20.33 -15.53 17.84
N ALA A 122 -19.42 -15.54 18.81
CA ALA A 122 -18.50 -16.64 18.96
C ALA A 122 -19.31 -17.91 19.26
N ASN A 123 -19.52 -18.72 18.23
CA ASN A 123 -19.62 -20.16 18.41
C ASN A 123 -18.26 -20.58 19.00
N LYS A 124 -18.30 -20.97 20.27
CA LYS A 124 -17.18 -21.04 21.19
C LYS A 124 -16.41 -22.34 21.01
N ASP A 125 -15.98 -22.66 19.79
CA ASP A 125 -15.20 -23.86 19.49
C ASP A 125 -14.56 -23.77 18.09
N LYS A 126 -13.62 -22.84 17.88
CA LYS A 126 -12.60 -23.01 16.82
C LYS A 126 -11.26 -22.46 17.27
N SER A 127 -10.26 -23.31 17.11
CA SER A 127 -8.85 -23.15 17.42
C SER A 127 -8.21 -21.97 16.69
N ALA A 128 -7.07 -21.53 17.23
CA ALA A 128 -6.30 -20.34 16.90
C ALA A 128 -5.57 -20.36 15.54
N ASP A 129 -6.25 -20.73 14.45
CA ASP A 129 -5.70 -20.77 13.08
C ASP A 129 -6.34 -19.72 12.14
N THR A 130 -6.99 -18.70 12.71
CA THR A 130 -7.90 -17.77 12.01
C THR A 130 -7.21 -16.73 11.12
N ASP A 131 -5.88 -16.60 11.18
CA ASP A 131 -5.16 -15.53 10.48
C ASP A 131 -4.95 -15.83 8.98
N VAL A 132 -4.93 -17.10 8.56
CA VAL A 132 -4.69 -17.49 7.15
C VAL A 132 -5.96 -17.37 6.30
N GLU A 133 -7.13 -17.72 6.86
CA GLU A 133 -8.41 -17.62 6.15
C GLU A 133 -8.82 -16.16 5.91
N ALA A 134 -8.48 -15.25 6.83
CA ALA A 134 -8.82 -13.84 6.74
C ALA A 134 -8.08 -13.07 5.61
N GLU A 135 -6.97 -13.59 5.07
CA GLU A 135 -6.28 -12.96 3.94
C GLU A 135 -6.96 -13.24 2.59
N ALA A 136 -7.63 -14.40 2.45
CA ALA A 136 -8.36 -14.76 1.23
C ALA A 136 -9.71 -14.05 1.09
N GLU A 137 -10.23 -13.47 2.18
CA GLU A 137 -11.54 -12.78 2.25
C GLU A 137 -11.43 -11.25 2.25
N ALA A 138 -10.23 -10.69 1.98
CA ALA A 138 -10.07 -9.24 1.96
C ALA A 138 -10.89 -8.61 0.82
N GLU A 139 -11.89 -7.82 1.18
CA GLU A 139 -12.76 -7.10 0.24
C GLU A 139 -12.44 -5.59 0.24
N ALA A 140 -12.50 -4.95 -0.92
CA ALA A 140 -12.33 -3.51 -1.03
C ALA A 140 -13.57 -2.78 -0.49
N ASP A 141 -13.35 -1.69 0.24
CA ASP A 141 -14.41 -0.84 0.78
C ASP A 141 -14.63 0.38 -0.14
N TYR A 142 -13.74 1.36 -0.07
CA TYR A 142 -13.76 2.55 -0.92
C TYR A 142 -12.36 2.93 -1.40
N LEU A 143 -12.33 3.67 -2.51
CA LEU A 143 -11.11 4.15 -3.13
C LEU A 143 -10.40 5.12 -2.19
N PHE A 144 -9.10 4.88 -1.96
CA PHE A 144 -8.24 5.84 -1.32
C PHE A 144 -7.72 6.83 -2.37
N HIS A 145 -6.89 6.39 -3.30
CA HIS A 145 -6.40 7.24 -4.40
C HIS A 145 -5.96 6.41 -5.61
N ASP A 146 -5.80 7.11 -6.74
CA ASP A 146 -5.13 6.62 -7.93
C ASP A 146 -3.66 7.06 -7.96
N PHE A 147 -2.82 6.24 -8.59
CA PHE A 147 -1.43 6.60 -8.86
C PHE A 147 -1.37 7.59 -10.01
N GLU A 148 -0.94 8.81 -9.70
CA GLU A 148 -0.41 9.76 -10.66
C GLU A 148 1.09 9.49 -10.82
N VAL A 149 1.48 8.85 -11.92
CA VAL A 149 2.88 8.60 -12.24
C VAL A 149 3.46 9.85 -12.85
N ASN A 150 4.52 10.36 -12.23
CA ASN A 150 5.05 11.67 -12.57
C ASN A 150 5.90 11.56 -13.85
N THR A 151 5.32 11.94 -15.00
CA THR A 151 6.06 12.16 -16.25
C THR A 151 6.50 13.59 -16.44
N ASP A 152 5.88 14.55 -15.74
CA ASP A 152 6.08 15.99 -15.97
C ASP A 152 6.56 16.72 -14.72
N ALA A 153 7.75 17.31 -14.81
CA ALA A 153 8.41 18.03 -13.71
C ALA A 153 7.76 19.39 -13.33
N ASN A 154 6.60 19.72 -13.89
CA ASN A 154 6.00 21.07 -13.85
C ASN A 154 4.74 21.20 -12.98
N LEU A 155 4.48 20.21 -12.13
CA LEU A 155 3.34 20.24 -11.21
C LEU A 155 3.65 21.05 -9.96
N ASP A 156 2.67 21.85 -9.52
CA ASP A 156 2.75 22.68 -8.32
C ASP A 156 3.20 21.86 -7.11
N SER A 157 4.44 22.10 -6.69
CA SER A 157 5.09 21.38 -5.59
C SER A 157 4.37 21.57 -4.25
N SER A 158 3.48 22.56 -4.14
CA SER A 158 2.71 22.81 -2.91
C SER A 158 1.54 21.83 -2.72
N LEU A 159 1.07 21.19 -3.80
CA LEU A 159 -0.05 20.25 -3.79
C LEU A 159 0.37 18.80 -3.55
N PHE A 160 1.66 18.50 -3.53
CA PHE A 160 2.14 17.13 -3.44
C PHE A 160 3.28 17.01 -2.44
N VAL A 161 3.52 15.79 -2.00
CA VAL A 161 4.65 15.46 -1.14
C VAL A 161 5.69 14.71 -1.96
N THR A 162 6.95 15.01 -1.71
CA THR A 162 8.06 14.30 -2.36
C THR A 162 8.24 12.94 -1.70
N PRO A 163 8.31 11.83 -2.46
CA PRO A 163 8.62 10.54 -1.89
C PRO A 163 10.07 10.49 -1.40
N PRO A 164 10.38 9.73 -0.34
CA PRO A 164 11.74 9.41 0.05
C PRO A 164 12.45 8.66 -1.07
N VAL A 165 13.78 8.82 -1.16
CA VAL A 165 14.60 8.06 -2.09
C VAL A 165 14.72 6.62 -1.58
N PRO A 166 14.33 5.59 -2.37
CA PRO A 166 14.49 4.20 -1.95
C PRO A 166 15.97 3.84 -1.78
N PRO A 167 16.32 2.93 -0.86
CA PRO A 167 17.71 2.53 -0.60
C PRO A 167 18.45 2.16 -1.90
N PRO A 168 19.69 2.64 -2.09
CA PRO A 168 20.48 2.33 -3.28
C PRO A 168 20.87 0.86 -3.31
N THR A 169 21.15 0.36 -4.51
CA THR A 169 21.73 -0.97 -4.74
C THR A 169 23.02 -0.81 -5.53
N LEU A 170 23.87 -1.85 -5.52
CA LEU A 170 25.12 -1.86 -6.30
C LEU A 170 24.88 -1.97 -7.82
N GLU A 171 23.66 -2.35 -8.21
CA GLU A 171 23.29 -2.61 -9.60
C GLU A 171 22.68 -1.37 -10.26
N GLN A 172 22.77 -1.30 -11.59
CA GLN A 172 22.16 -0.23 -12.35
C GLN A 172 20.63 -0.24 -12.17
N THR A 173 20.11 0.83 -11.57
CA THR A 173 18.67 0.99 -11.29
C THR A 173 18.19 2.39 -11.67
N THR A 174 16.88 2.52 -11.85
CA THR A 174 16.20 3.81 -11.98
C THR A 174 15.10 3.94 -10.94
N VAL A 175 14.65 5.16 -10.64
CA VAL A 175 13.58 5.42 -9.67
C VAL A 175 12.35 5.95 -10.40
N ILE A 176 11.23 5.26 -10.21
CA ILE A 176 9.92 5.66 -10.72
C ILE A 176 9.10 6.20 -9.56
N THR A 177 8.50 7.37 -9.73
CA THR A 177 7.70 8.00 -8.67
C THR A 177 6.23 8.04 -9.04
N ALA A 178 5.39 7.83 -8.04
CA ALA A 178 3.95 7.96 -8.13
C ALA A 178 3.43 8.70 -6.92
N ARG A 179 2.22 9.26 -7.01
CA ARG A 179 1.60 9.99 -5.91
C ARG A 179 0.08 9.87 -5.99
N GLY A 180 -0.60 10.22 -4.91
CA GLY A 180 -2.04 10.24 -4.83
C GLY A 180 -2.49 11.03 -3.61
N ASN A 181 -3.58 11.78 -3.76
CA ASN A 181 -4.16 12.58 -2.69
C ASN A 181 -5.58 12.06 -2.38
N HIS A 182 -6.01 12.21 -1.14
CA HIS A 182 -7.34 11.85 -0.71
C HIS A 182 -7.80 12.79 0.42
N LEU A 183 -8.94 13.44 0.25
CA LEU A 183 -9.56 14.21 1.31
C LEU A 183 -10.51 13.29 2.08
N CYS A 184 -10.14 12.94 3.31
CA CYS A 184 -11.03 12.20 4.21
C CYS A 184 -11.66 13.16 5.20
N ILE A 185 -12.92 13.52 4.97
CA ILE A 185 -13.70 14.46 5.79
C ILE A 185 -12.99 15.82 5.89
N ASN A 186 -12.15 16.01 6.92
CA ASN A 186 -11.43 17.26 7.19
C ASN A 186 -9.90 17.11 7.13
N ASP A 187 -9.41 15.91 6.81
CA ASP A 187 -7.99 15.57 6.81
C ASP A 187 -7.54 15.32 5.38
N MET A 188 -6.58 16.11 4.91
CA MET A 188 -5.95 15.93 3.59
C MET A 188 -4.82 14.93 3.71
N TYR A 189 -4.97 13.78 3.08
CA TYR A 189 -3.95 12.75 2.95
C TYR A 189 -3.21 12.96 1.63
N ARG A 190 -1.92 13.28 1.72
CA ARG A 190 -1.02 13.32 0.56
C ARG A 190 -0.07 12.14 0.63
N THR A 191 -0.04 11.33 -0.42
CA THR A 191 0.79 10.15 -0.50
C THR A 191 1.73 10.24 -1.69
N ALA A 192 2.97 9.81 -1.50
CA ALA A 192 3.91 9.58 -2.58
C ALA A 192 4.65 8.26 -2.42
N TYR A 193 5.05 7.68 -3.54
CA TYR A 193 5.76 6.42 -3.67
C TYR A 193 6.97 6.62 -4.56
N ALA A 194 8.04 5.90 -4.26
CA ALA A 194 9.19 5.76 -5.13
C ALA A 194 9.56 4.27 -5.22
N PHE A 195 9.67 3.77 -6.44
CA PHE A 195 10.05 2.40 -6.74
C PHE A 195 11.41 2.41 -7.41
N ARG A 196 12.41 1.78 -6.79
CA ARG A 196 13.70 1.52 -7.44
C ARG A 196 13.56 0.25 -8.24
N VAL A 197 13.77 0.36 -9.55
CA VAL A 197 13.55 -0.73 -10.50
C VAL A 197 14.78 -1.03 -11.34
N ARG A 198 14.92 -2.29 -11.75
CA ARG A 198 15.81 -2.70 -12.84
C ARG A 198 15.22 -2.20 -14.16
N PRO A 199 15.91 -1.33 -14.94
CA PRO A 199 15.34 -0.71 -16.13
C PRO A 199 14.84 -1.72 -17.18
N GLU A 200 15.57 -2.83 -17.33
CA GLU A 200 15.28 -3.85 -18.35
C GLU A 200 14.01 -4.67 -18.05
N THR A 201 13.74 -4.92 -16.76
CA THR A 201 12.68 -5.86 -16.34
C THR A 201 11.51 -5.18 -15.64
N GLY A 202 11.68 -3.94 -15.19
CA GLY A 202 10.73 -3.25 -14.30
C GLY A 202 10.66 -3.87 -12.90
N GLU A 203 11.59 -4.77 -12.57
CA GLU A 203 11.60 -5.45 -11.27
C GLU A 203 11.93 -4.47 -10.15
N VAL A 204 11.06 -4.39 -9.15
CA VAL A 204 11.26 -3.58 -7.95
C VAL A 204 12.28 -4.28 -7.04
N VAL A 205 13.36 -3.57 -6.69
CA VAL A 205 14.42 -4.08 -5.79
C VAL A 205 14.37 -3.42 -4.40
N SER A 206 13.85 -2.19 -4.33
CA SER A 206 13.51 -1.49 -3.11
C SER A 206 12.43 -0.46 -3.43
N TRP A 207 11.65 -0.06 -2.44
CA TRP A 207 10.67 1.00 -2.62
C TRP A 207 10.47 1.75 -1.32
N ALA A 208 9.83 2.91 -1.41
CA ALA A 208 9.58 3.75 -0.27
C ALA A 208 8.28 4.54 -0.48
N SER A 209 7.62 4.90 0.60
CA SER A 209 6.43 5.76 0.56
C SER A 209 6.49 6.84 1.62
N ARG A 210 5.78 7.94 1.38
CA ARG A 210 5.53 8.98 2.38
C ARG A 210 4.07 9.33 2.39
N HIS A 211 3.51 9.45 3.59
CA HIS A 211 2.13 9.89 3.81
C HIS A 211 2.16 11.08 4.73
N VAL A 212 1.65 12.22 4.26
CA VAL A 212 1.45 13.41 5.08
C VAL A 212 -0.04 13.63 5.25
N VAL A 213 -0.47 13.75 6.49
CA VAL A 213 -1.87 13.99 6.85
C VAL A 213 -1.97 15.36 7.51
N LYS A 214 -2.73 16.26 6.90
CA LYS A 214 -2.97 17.61 7.44
C LYS A 214 -4.46 17.89 7.59
N GLY A 215 -4.86 18.26 8.78
CA GLY A 215 -6.22 18.68 9.11
C GLY A 215 -6.26 19.47 10.43
N PRO A 216 -7.44 19.91 10.89
CA PRO A 216 -7.57 20.78 12.06
C PRO A 216 -6.97 20.20 13.36
N LYS A 217 -6.89 18.87 13.47
CA LYS A 217 -6.39 18.15 14.66
C LYS A 217 -5.28 17.16 14.34
N LYS A 218 -4.82 17.11 13.08
CA LYS A 218 -3.83 16.13 12.62
C LYS A 218 -2.77 16.85 11.82
N ASN A 219 -1.52 16.67 12.21
CA ASN A 219 -0.38 16.96 11.38
C ASN A 219 0.62 15.82 11.57
N GLN A 220 0.59 14.87 10.65
CA GLN A 220 1.39 13.64 10.73
C GLN A 220 2.20 13.48 9.44
N ASP A 221 3.43 13.02 9.58
CA ASP A 221 4.33 12.65 8.50
C ASP A 221 4.86 11.23 8.76
N ILE A 222 4.59 10.35 7.81
CA ILE A 222 4.90 8.93 7.91
C ILE A 222 5.78 8.59 6.71
N VAL A 223 7.02 8.22 6.97
CA VAL A 223 7.96 7.74 5.96
C VAL A 223 8.13 6.24 6.11
N ASN A 224 8.02 5.50 5.01
CA ASN A 224 8.22 4.06 4.98
C ASN A 224 9.31 3.72 3.97
N VAL A 225 10.22 2.85 4.37
CA VAL A 225 11.29 2.33 3.53
C VAL A 225 11.21 0.81 3.51
N TYR A 226 11.24 0.24 2.31
CA TYR A 226 11.10 -1.19 2.07
C TYR A 226 12.31 -1.75 1.34
N THR A 227 12.93 -2.76 1.93
CA THR A 227 14.00 -3.55 1.32
C THR A 227 13.58 -5.01 1.23
N LEU A 228 14.07 -5.74 0.23
CA LEU A 228 13.86 -7.18 0.19
C LEU A 228 14.40 -7.82 1.46
N LEU A 229 13.59 -8.66 2.09
CA LEU A 229 14.03 -9.50 3.19
C LEU A 229 14.84 -10.65 2.58
N ALA A 230 16.09 -10.82 3.02
CA ALA A 230 16.90 -11.93 2.55
C ALA A 230 16.20 -13.25 2.92
N GLY A 231 16.02 -14.12 1.93
CA GLY A 231 15.50 -15.47 2.13
C GLY A 231 16.50 -16.40 2.79
#